data_AF-A0A5N6SUT4-F1
#
_entry.id   AF-A0A5N6SUT4-F1
#
_cell.length_a   1.000
_cell.length_b   1.000
_cell.length_c   1.000
_cell.angle_alpha   90.00
_cell.angle_beta   90.00
_cell.angle_gamma   90.00
#
_symmetry.space_group_name_H-M   'P 1'
#
loop_
_entity.id
_entity.type
_entity.pdbx_description
1 polymer ?
#
loop_
_entity_poly.entity_id
_entity_poly.type
_entity_poly.pdbx_seq_one_letter_code
_entity_poly.pdbx_strand_id
1 'polypeptide(L)'
;MNPVLNSDTPPPPPPKPTSHEASRRGTPQLNPSLPGTPQSLHERPYRADMTMHRYPPAATLNPTGTSLPRPPTVEEGWLPENVKEKSTVDLQTILKDPNLISALASRHPSHAAHQEYLQSLLKYNKDLASHLLELQGRVTELRGSTETLLLTHQSLEVSWRKKQTDMDAALAPWSPKALYQRLAASISEQEAVCHAVEESFLEEEHHHHGRATEKEVADWIRRVRAEGAKLEARREAKARWDEGRVGGWR
;
A
#
# COMPACT_ATOMS: atom_id res chain seq x y z
N MET A 1 -46.88 9.03 -18.69
CA MET A 1 -47.11 10.07 -17.67
C MET A 1 -45.94 10.02 -16.70
N ASN A 2 -44.98 10.94 -16.85
CA ASN A 2 -43.83 11.06 -15.96
C ASN A 2 -44.10 12.21 -14.97
N PRO A 3 -43.95 12.02 -13.65
CA PRO A 3 -44.04 13.14 -12.73
C PRO A 3 -42.73 13.94 -12.77
N VAL A 4 -42.89 15.24 -12.98
CA VAL A 4 -41.84 16.26 -12.94
C VAL A 4 -41.33 16.38 -11.51
N LEU A 5 -40.06 16.05 -11.27
CA LEU A 5 -39.39 16.29 -9.99
C LEU A 5 -38.65 17.63 -10.06
N ASN A 6 -39.11 18.56 -9.22
CA ASN A 6 -38.60 19.91 -9.02
C ASN A 6 -37.09 19.90 -8.70
N SER A 7 -36.35 20.88 -9.23
CA SER A 7 -34.88 20.98 -9.15
C SER A 7 -34.35 21.75 -7.94
N ASP A 8 -35.14 21.93 -6.87
CA ASP A 8 -34.83 22.90 -5.80
C ASP A 8 -34.87 22.30 -4.39
N THR A 9 -34.31 21.10 -4.20
CA THR A 9 -34.14 20.52 -2.86
C THR A 9 -32.75 19.87 -2.75
N PRO A 10 -31.89 20.32 -1.80
CA PRO A 10 -30.58 19.71 -1.63
C PRO A 10 -30.70 18.27 -1.11
N PRO A 11 -29.80 17.36 -1.52
CA PRO A 11 -29.84 15.97 -1.09
C PRO A 11 -29.61 15.84 0.43
N PRO A 12 -30.24 14.84 1.09
CA PRO A 12 -30.11 14.66 2.53
C PRO A 12 -28.66 14.29 2.92
N PRO A 13 -28.19 14.75 4.11
CA PRO A 13 -26.84 14.47 4.59
C PRO A 13 -26.65 12.98 4.94
N PRO A 14 -25.42 12.46 4.82
CA PRO A 14 -25.14 11.05 5.13
C PRO A 14 -25.35 10.75 6.63
N PRO A 15 -25.76 9.52 6.98
CA PRO A 15 -25.95 9.13 8.38
C PRO A 15 -24.62 9.12 9.14
N LYS A 16 -24.66 9.54 10.42
CA LYS A 16 -23.51 9.61 11.32
C LYS A 16 -22.83 8.24 11.48
N PRO A 17 -21.49 8.15 11.42
CA PRO A 17 -20.79 6.91 11.72
C PRO A 17 -20.94 6.56 13.20
N THR A 18 -21.35 5.32 13.45
CA THR A 18 -21.49 4.74 14.79
C THR A 18 -20.12 4.62 15.46
N SER A 19 -20.04 5.04 16.73
CA SER A 19 -18.88 4.94 17.60
C SER A 19 -18.50 3.46 17.80
N HIS A 20 -17.54 2.93 17.04
CA HIS A 20 -16.68 1.79 17.39
C HIS A 20 -15.68 1.51 16.26
N GLU A 21 -14.65 2.35 16.12
CA GLU A 21 -13.37 1.90 15.58
C GLU A 21 -12.27 2.53 16.42
N ALA A 22 -11.70 1.69 17.29
CA ALA A 22 -10.66 2.06 18.22
C ALA A 22 -9.39 2.46 17.48
N SER A 23 -8.95 3.68 17.74
CA SER A 23 -7.65 4.21 17.35
C SER A 23 -6.50 3.28 17.76
N ARG A 24 -5.78 2.75 16.77
CA ARG A 24 -4.41 2.25 16.94
C ARG A 24 -3.56 2.68 15.75
N ARG A 25 -3.14 3.94 15.75
CA ARG A 25 -1.94 4.38 15.05
C ARG A 25 -1.20 5.37 15.96
N GLY A 26 -0.08 4.89 16.50
CA GLY A 26 0.80 5.62 17.39
C GLY A 26 1.61 6.70 16.66
N THR A 27 1.92 7.75 17.40
CA THR A 27 2.92 8.76 17.09
C THR A 27 4.31 8.33 17.57
N PRO A 28 5.41 8.75 16.92
CA PRO A 28 6.78 8.41 17.28
C PRO A 28 7.35 9.39 18.31
N GLN A 29 8.21 8.93 19.22
CA GLN A 29 9.14 9.80 19.94
C GLN A 29 10.57 9.24 19.96
N LEU A 30 11.48 10.20 19.81
CA LEU A 30 12.92 10.17 19.57
C LEU A 30 13.78 9.68 20.76
N ASN A 31 14.78 8.83 20.46
CA ASN A 31 16.19 8.80 20.97
C ASN A 31 16.50 8.56 22.48
N PRO A 32 17.77 8.27 22.86
CA PRO A 32 18.68 7.18 22.44
C PRO A 32 19.34 6.49 23.67
N SER A 33 20.19 5.44 23.49
CA SER A 33 21.44 5.11 24.26
C SER A 33 21.73 3.60 24.33
N LEU A 34 22.90 3.17 23.81
CA LEU A 34 23.69 2.02 24.32
C LEU A 34 24.50 2.49 25.56
N PRO A 35 25.18 1.64 26.39
CA PRO A 35 25.66 0.26 26.16
C PRO A 35 25.53 -0.73 27.36
N GLY A 36 25.84 -2.03 27.16
CA GLY A 36 26.24 -2.93 28.26
C GLY A 36 25.79 -4.39 28.16
N THR A 37 26.73 -5.31 27.89
CA THR A 37 26.68 -6.77 28.11
C THR A 37 27.39 -7.12 29.44
N PRO A 38 27.50 -8.39 29.92
CA PRO A 38 26.77 -9.65 29.68
C PRO A 38 26.42 -10.42 31.00
N GLN A 39 25.81 -11.62 30.87
CA GLN A 39 26.12 -12.88 31.59
C GLN A 39 24.92 -13.66 32.17
N SER A 40 25.07 -14.99 32.05
CA SER A 40 24.17 -16.08 32.38
C SER A 40 24.09 -16.42 33.87
N LEU A 41 23.00 -17.09 34.30
CA LEU A 41 22.95 -18.54 34.58
C LEU A 41 21.91 -18.86 35.68
N HIS A 42 21.02 -19.81 35.37
CA HIS A 42 20.22 -20.67 36.26
C HIS A 42 19.32 -20.05 37.34
N GLU A 43 18.01 -20.26 37.21
CA GLU A 43 17.26 -21.17 38.11
C GLU A 43 15.85 -21.45 37.55
N ARG A 44 15.47 -22.74 37.55
CA ARG A 44 14.12 -23.26 37.34
C ARG A 44 13.60 -23.64 38.74
N PRO A 45 12.29 -23.56 39.07
CA PRO A 45 11.38 -24.61 38.58
C PRO A 45 9.87 -24.25 38.46
N TYR A 46 9.11 -25.10 37.73
CA TYR A 46 7.62 -25.19 37.61
C TYR A 46 6.88 -23.99 36.97
N ARG A 47 5.84 -24.09 36.13
CA ARG A 47 5.16 -25.12 35.31
C ARG A 47 4.14 -24.35 34.42
N ALA A 48 3.76 -24.93 33.29
CA ALA A 48 2.57 -24.64 32.46
C ALA A 48 2.49 -23.30 31.72
N ASP A 49 2.89 -23.28 30.45
CA ASP A 49 2.00 -23.53 29.28
C ASP A 49 2.65 -22.88 28.06
N MET A 50 3.55 -23.61 27.40
CA MET A 50 4.13 -23.18 26.14
C MET A 50 3.40 -23.89 25.01
N THR A 51 2.47 -23.17 24.37
CA THR A 51 2.07 -23.44 22.99
C THR A 51 3.24 -23.06 22.06
N MET A 52 4.30 -23.87 22.11
CA MET A 52 5.29 -23.96 21.05
C MET A 52 4.53 -24.33 19.78
N HIS A 53 4.53 -23.41 18.81
CA HIS A 53 4.20 -23.72 17.43
C HIS A 53 5.23 -24.75 16.94
N ARG A 54 4.87 -26.01 17.16
CA ARG A 54 5.55 -27.18 16.69
C ARG A 54 5.54 -27.08 15.18
N TYR A 55 6.67 -26.67 14.61
CA TYR A 55 6.99 -27.03 13.22
C TYR A 55 6.69 -28.53 13.10
N PRO A 56 5.79 -28.95 12.19
CA PRO A 56 5.59 -30.37 11.99
C PRO A 56 6.96 -30.95 11.61
N PRO A 57 7.35 -32.11 12.17
CA PRO A 57 8.48 -32.83 11.60
C PRO A 57 8.17 -33.01 10.12
N ALA A 58 9.19 -32.92 9.28
CA ALA A 58 9.10 -33.30 7.87
C ALA A 58 8.49 -34.69 7.79
N ALA A 59 7.16 -34.73 7.67
CA ALA A 59 6.45 -35.90 7.23
C ALA A 59 7.03 -36.13 5.86
N THR A 60 7.77 -37.23 5.73
CA THR A 60 7.90 -37.96 4.49
C THR A 60 6.60 -37.77 3.72
N LEU A 61 6.66 -36.94 2.66
CA LEU A 61 5.59 -36.78 1.69
C LEU A 61 5.44 -38.14 0.99
N ASN A 62 4.83 -39.11 1.67
CA ASN A 62 4.11 -40.16 1.01
C ASN A 62 2.80 -39.52 0.58
N PRO A 63 2.55 -39.36 -0.73
CA PRO A 63 1.26 -38.89 -1.20
C PRO A 63 0.24 -40.00 -0.94
N THR A 64 -0.41 -39.95 0.22
CA THR A 64 -1.64 -40.70 0.48
C THR A 64 -2.75 -40.03 -0.34
N GLY A 65 -2.85 -40.42 -1.60
CA GLY A 65 -3.90 -39.96 -2.52
C GLY A 65 -4.19 -40.95 -3.66
N THR A 66 -3.20 -41.75 -4.05
CA THR A 66 -3.36 -42.82 -5.04
C THR A 66 -2.37 -43.93 -4.71
N SER A 67 -2.66 -44.74 -3.68
CA SER A 67 -1.98 -46.01 -3.51
C SER A 67 -2.45 -46.94 -4.63
N LEU A 68 -1.79 -46.85 -5.78
CA LEU A 68 -1.92 -47.84 -6.82
C LEU A 68 -1.67 -49.22 -6.19
N PRO A 69 -2.52 -50.22 -6.45
CA PRO A 69 -2.38 -51.54 -5.85
C PRO A 69 -0.99 -52.07 -6.18
N ARG A 70 -0.24 -52.45 -5.13
CA ARG A 70 1.05 -53.09 -5.31
C ARG A 70 0.84 -54.34 -6.18
N PRO A 71 1.59 -54.50 -7.29
CA PRO A 71 1.44 -55.67 -8.16
C PRO A 71 1.67 -56.96 -7.35
N PRO A 72 0.96 -58.05 -7.68
CA PRO A 72 1.07 -59.31 -6.97
C PRO A 72 2.52 -59.79 -6.96
N THR A 73 2.98 -60.27 -5.80
CA THR A 73 4.28 -60.91 -5.65
C THR A 73 4.29 -62.21 -6.46
N VAL A 74 5.43 -62.56 -7.06
CA VAL A 74 5.60 -63.82 -7.80
C VAL A 74 5.25 -64.97 -6.86
N GLU A 75 4.29 -65.81 -7.24
CA GLU A 75 3.99 -66.99 -6.43
C GLU A 75 5.14 -68.00 -6.54
N GLU A 76 5.59 -68.50 -5.40
CA GLU A 76 6.72 -69.42 -5.31
C GLU A 76 6.29 -70.77 -5.92
N GLY A 77 6.83 -71.09 -7.11
CA GLY A 77 6.51 -72.32 -7.84
C GLY A 77 5.69 -72.15 -9.14
N TRP A 78 5.49 -70.93 -9.64
CA TRP A 78 4.90 -70.75 -10.97
C TRP A 78 5.82 -71.27 -12.08
N LEU A 79 5.31 -72.18 -12.89
CA LEU A 79 5.89 -72.55 -14.19
C LEU A 79 4.84 -72.30 -15.27
N PRO A 80 5.21 -71.72 -16.43
CA PRO A 80 4.27 -71.55 -17.51
C PRO A 80 3.90 -72.91 -18.12
N GLU A 81 2.63 -73.07 -18.52
CA GLU A 81 2.04 -74.36 -18.93
C GLU A 81 2.83 -75.08 -20.04
N ASN A 82 3.51 -74.32 -20.90
CA ASN A 82 4.35 -74.87 -21.97
C ASN A 82 5.66 -75.52 -21.49
N VAL A 83 6.02 -75.36 -20.21
CA VAL A 83 7.25 -75.91 -19.59
C VAL A 83 6.91 -77.10 -18.68
N LYS A 84 5.67 -77.19 -18.19
CA LYS A 84 5.22 -78.25 -17.27
C LYS A 84 5.20 -79.65 -17.90
N GLU A 85 4.98 -79.74 -19.21
CA GLU A 85 4.84 -81.02 -19.94
C GLU A 85 6.09 -81.42 -20.76
N LYS A 86 7.24 -80.76 -20.56
CA LYS A 86 8.45 -80.96 -21.37
C LYS A 86 9.39 -82.04 -20.82
N SER A 87 10.11 -82.70 -21.73
CA SER A 87 11.11 -83.71 -21.37
C SER A 87 12.31 -83.08 -20.65
N THR A 88 13.02 -83.86 -19.84
CA THR A 88 14.20 -83.40 -19.09
C THR A 88 15.31 -82.86 -19.99
N VAL A 89 15.41 -83.37 -21.23
CA VAL A 89 16.38 -82.93 -22.24
C VAL A 89 16.00 -81.54 -22.80
N ASP A 90 14.71 -81.31 -23.03
CA ASP A 90 14.21 -80.00 -23.50
C ASP A 90 14.32 -78.94 -22.41
N LEU A 91 14.04 -79.29 -21.15
CA LEU A 91 14.21 -78.38 -20.01
C LEU A 91 15.67 -77.95 -19.85
N GLN A 92 16.64 -78.86 -20.01
CA GLN A 92 18.06 -78.51 -20.01
C GLN A 92 18.44 -77.59 -21.18
N THR A 93 17.81 -77.73 -22.33
CA THR A 93 18.08 -76.88 -23.49
C THR A 93 17.51 -75.48 -23.27
N ILE A 94 16.30 -75.36 -22.72
CA ILE A 94 15.69 -74.08 -22.32
C ILE A 94 16.50 -73.40 -21.21
N LEU A 95 17.04 -74.17 -20.24
CA LEU A 95 17.88 -73.64 -19.16
C LEU A 95 19.24 -73.12 -19.62
N LYS A 96 19.76 -73.62 -20.75
CA LYS A 96 21.03 -73.15 -21.33
C LYS A 96 20.91 -71.78 -21.98
N ASP A 97 19.71 -71.39 -22.41
CA ASP A 97 19.46 -70.12 -23.11
C ASP A 97 18.82 -69.07 -22.17
N PRO A 98 19.60 -68.11 -21.63
CA PRO A 98 19.09 -67.12 -20.68
C PRO A 98 18.03 -66.18 -21.28
N ASN A 99 18.08 -65.93 -22.59
CA ASN A 99 17.08 -65.12 -23.29
C ASN A 99 15.71 -65.80 -23.33
N LEU A 100 15.69 -67.13 -23.46
CA LEU A 100 14.47 -67.94 -23.40
C LEU A 100 13.88 -67.92 -21.99
N ILE A 101 14.72 -68.03 -20.96
CA ILE A 101 14.30 -67.90 -19.55
C ILE A 101 13.68 -66.52 -19.29
N SER A 102 14.31 -65.44 -19.77
CA SER A 102 13.77 -64.08 -19.64
C SER A 102 12.42 -63.91 -20.35
N ALA A 103 12.25 -64.50 -21.55
CA ALA A 103 11.00 -64.45 -22.29
C ALA A 103 9.89 -65.30 -21.65
N LEU A 104 10.24 -66.38 -20.94
CA LEU A 104 9.30 -67.16 -20.16
C LEU A 104 8.90 -66.44 -18.87
N ALA A 105 9.83 -65.72 -18.23
CA ALA A 105 9.55 -64.91 -17.05
C ALA A 105 8.60 -63.74 -17.34
N SER A 106 8.69 -63.12 -18.52
CA SER A 106 7.78 -62.02 -18.92
C SER A 106 6.34 -62.48 -19.22
N ARG A 107 6.10 -63.79 -19.34
CA ARG A 107 4.74 -64.36 -19.43
C ARG A 107 4.00 -64.42 -18.10
N HIS A 108 4.70 -64.22 -16.98
CA HIS A 108 4.06 -64.23 -15.67
C HIS A 108 3.10 -63.02 -15.53
N PRO A 109 1.87 -63.19 -15.02
CA PRO A 109 0.88 -62.10 -14.90
C PRO A 109 1.36 -60.92 -14.02
N SER A 110 2.27 -61.17 -13.07
CA SER A 110 2.90 -60.09 -12.29
C SER A 110 3.77 -59.14 -13.13
N HIS A 111 4.33 -59.58 -14.27
CA HIS A 111 5.09 -58.72 -15.16
C HIS A 111 4.17 -57.67 -15.81
N ALA A 112 3.00 -58.10 -16.31
CA ALA A 112 1.98 -57.19 -16.83
C ALA A 112 1.49 -56.22 -15.75
N ALA A 113 1.18 -56.71 -14.55
CA ALA A 113 0.76 -55.86 -13.43
C ALA A 113 1.84 -54.85 -12.99
N HIS A 114 3.12 -55.25 -12.96
CA HIS A 114 4.22 -54.32 -12.69
C HIS A 114 4.37 -53.28 -13.79
N GLN A 115 4.21 -53.67 -15.05
CA GLN A 115 4.31 -52.77 -16.18
C GLN A 115 3.18 -51.74 -16.18
N GLU A 116 1.94 -52.14 -15.92
CA GLU A 116 0.80 -51.23 -15.75
C GLU A 116 1.01 -50.29 -14.56
N TYR A 117 1.52 -50.82 -13.43
CA TYR A 117 1.87 -50.01 -12.26
C TYR A 117 2.92 -48.95 -12.60
N LEU A 118 4.02 -49.31 -13.27
CA LEU A 118 5.05 -48.35 -13.69
C LEU A 118 4.51 -47.32 -14.68
N GLN A 119 3.69 -47.73 -15.64
CA GLN A 119 3.04 -46.81 -16.58
C GLN A 119 2.12 -45.82 -15.88
N SER A 120 1.37 -46.27 -14.87
CA SER A 120 0.51 -45.39 -14.07
C SER A 120 1.32 -44.39 -13.22
N LEU A 121 2.45 -44.82 -12.65
CA LEU A 121 3.38 -43.92 -11.94
C LEU A 121 3.99 -42.88 -12.87
N LEU A 122 4.41 -43.28 -14.07
CA LEU A 122 4.94 -42.37 -15.08
C LEU A 122 3.89 -41.37 -15.54
N LYS A 123 2.66 -41.82 -15.75
CA LYS A 123 1.52 -40.94 -16.07
C LYS A 123 1.27 -39.93 -14.95
N TYR A 124 1.22 -40.39 -13.71
CA TYR A 124 1.05 -39.52 -12.54
C TYR A 124 2.19 -38.50 -12.42
N ASN A 125 3.44 -38.90 -12.61
CA ASN A 125 4.57 -37.98 -12.55
C ASN A 125 4.50 -36.92 -13.66
N LYS A 126 4.08 -37.31 -14.87
CA LYS A 126 3.86 -36.39 -15.99
C LYS A 126 2.73 -35.40 -15.69
N ASP A 127 1.62 -35.87 -15.14
CA ASP A 127 0.48 -35.02 -14.76
C ASP A 127 0.84 -34.06 -13.62
N LEU A 128 1.68 -34.50 -12.68
CA LEU A 128 2.20 -33.65 -11.62
C LEU A 128 3.15 -32.58 -12.19
N ALA A 129 4.04 -32.94 -13.11
CA ALA A 129 4.97 -32.00 -13.74
C ALA A 129 4.22 -30.94 -14.56
N SER A 130 3.17 -31.31 -15.30
CA SER A 130 2.35 -30.34 -16.04
C SER A 130 1.61 -29.40 -15.09
N HIS A 131 1.07 -29.91 -13.99
CA HIS A 131 0.42 -29.08 -12.97
C HIS A 131 1.40 -28.09 -12.30
N LEU A 132 2.64 -28.52 -12.02
CA LEU A 132 3.67 -27.64 -11.48
C LEU A 132 4.06 -26.54 -12.47
N LEU A 133 4.13 -26.84 -13.77
CA LEU A 133 4.39 -25.84 -14.82
C LEU A 133 3.25 -24.84 -14.94
N GLU A 134 1.99 -25.29 -14.86
CA GLU A 134 0.83 -24.39 -14.85
C GLU A 134 0.86 -23.46 -13.62
N LEU A 135 1.12 -24.03 -12.44
CA LEU A 135 1.21 -23.27 -11.19
C LEU A 135 2.35 -22.24 -11.26
N GLN A 136 3.51 -22.62 -11.82
CA GLN A 136 4.61 -21.71 -12.06
C GLN A 136 4.18 -20.56 -12.97
N GLY A 137 3.50 -20.85 -14.08
CA GLY A 137 2.95 -19.82 -14.98
C GLY A 137 2.05 -18.83 -14.24
N ARG A 138 1.10 -19.35 -13.45
CA ARG A 138 0.17 -18.53 -12.66
C ARG A 138 0.89 -17.65 -11.63
N VAL A 139 1.91 -18.19 -10.95
CA VAL A 139 2.71 -17.42 -9.99
C VAL A 139 3.50 -16.32 -10.71
N THR A 140 4.06 -16.59 -11.89
CA THR A 140 4.78 -15.56 -12.67
C THR A 140 3.85 -14.45 -13.15
N GLU A 141 2.64 -14.78 -13.61
CA GLU A 141 1.63 -13.81 -14.01
C GLU A 141 1.18 -12.95 -12.82
N LEU A 142 0.88 -13.58 -11.68
CA LEU A 142 0.48 -12.86 -10.47
C LEU A 142 1.59 -11.90 -10.00
N ARG A 143 2.86 -12.34 -10.05
CA ARG A 143 4.00 -11.48 -9.74
C ARG A 143 4.06 -10.27 -10.67
N GLY A 144 3.97 -10.48 -11.98
CA GLY A 144 3.96 -9.38 -12.95
C GLY A 144 2.78 -8.40 -12.74
N SER A 145 1.58 -8.92 -12.47
CA SER A 145 0.41 -8.10 -12.15
C SER A 145 0.61 -7.28 -10.86
N THR A 146 1.15 -7.89 -9.81
CA THR A 146 1.42 -7.15 -8.55
C THR A 146 2.52 -6.11 -8.72
N GLU A 147 3.56 -6.38 -9.50
CA GLU A 147 4.63 -5.43 -9.79
C GLU A 147 4.09 -4.20 -10.52
N THR A 148 3.29 -4.39 -11.57
CA THR A 148 2.66 -3.29 -12.29
C THR A 148 1.72 -2.49 -11.39
N LEU A 149 0.90 -3.15 -10.55
CA LEU A 149 0.02 -2.49 -9.60
C LEU A 149 0.83 -1.65 -8.59
N LEU A 150 1.93 -2.17 -8.06
CA LEU A 150 2.80 -1.44 -7.13
C LEU A 150 3.43 -0.21 -7.78
N LEU A 151 3.91 -0.32 -9.02
CA LEU A 151 4.43 0.82 -9.78
C LEU A 151 3.36 1.89 -10.02
N THR A 152 2.13 1.48 -10.35
CA THR A 152 1.02 2.44 -10.52
C THR A 152 0.62 3.11 -9.21
N HIS A 153 0.64 2.37 -8.10
CA HIS A 153 0.34 2.92 -6.78
C HIS A 153 1.42 3.94 -6.37
N GLN A 154 2.69 3.62 -6.58
CA GLN A 154 3.80 4.51 -6.27
C GLN A 154 3.74 5.79 -7.11
N SER A 155 3.42 5.70 -8.40
CA SER A 155 3.29 6.89 -9.25
C SER A 155 2.10 7.76 -8.83
N LEU A 156 0.97 7.15 -8.45
CA LEU A 156 -0.19 7.86 -7.92
C LEU A 156 0.14 8.57 -6.60
N GLU A 157 0.84 7.90 -5.68
CA GLU A 157 1.28 8.50 -4.42
C GLU A 157 2.14 9.76 -4.63
N VAL A 158 3.11 9.69 -5.54
CA VAL A 158 3.97 10.83 -5.87
C VAL A 158 3.13 11.97 -6.47
N SER A 159 2.22 11.65 -7.38
CA SER A 159 1.33 12.64 -8.00
C SER A 159 0.38 13.30 -6.98
N TRP A 160 -0.09 12.53 -6.00
CA TRP A 160 -0.96 13.03 -4.94
C TRP A 160 -0.20 13.93 -3.97
N ARG A 161 1.02 13.53 -3.55
CA ARG A 161 1.88 14.40 -2.73
C ARG A 161 2.18 15.72 -3.43
N LYS A 162 2.47 15.68 -4.73
CA LYS A 162 2.65 16.89 -5.54
C LYS A 162 1.39 17.75 -5.55
N LYS A 163 0.22 17.16 -5.77
CA LYS A 163 -1.05 17.89 -5.76
C LYS A 163 -1.35 18.51 -4.40
N GLN A 164 -1.03 17.82 -3.31
CA GLN A 164 -1.17 18.35 -1.96
C GLN A 164 -0.24 19.55 -1.75
N THR A 165 1.03 19.45 -2.13
CA THR A 165 1.96 20.59 -2.00
C THR A 165 1.53 21.78 -2.86
N ASP A 166 0.99 21.54 -4.06
CA ASP A 166 0.47 22.59 -4.94
C ASP A 166 -0.76 23.27 -4.32
N MET A 167 -1.66 22.49 -3.71
CA MET A 167 -2.82 23.00 -2.96
C MET A 167 -2.38 23.82 -1.74
N ASP A 168 -1.46 23.31 -0.94
CA ASP A 168 -0.94 24.00 0.24
C ASP A 168 -0.24 25.31 -0.15
N ALA A 169 0.52 25.31 -1.25
CA ALA A 169 1.13 26.52 -1.81
C ALA A 169 0.10 27.53 -2.30
N ALA A 170 -0.98 27.06 -2.97
CA ALA A 170 -2.06 27.92 -3.42
C ALA A 170 -2.87 28.51 -2.26
N LEU A 171 -3.04 27.76 -1.16
CA LEU A 171 -3.77 28.20 0.03
C LEU A 171 -2.93 29.03 0.99
N ALA A 172 -1.59 28.92 0.96
CA ALA A 172 -0.70 29.61 1.90
C ALA A 172 -0.94 31.14 1.97
N PRO A 173 -1.14 31.88 0.85
CA PRO A 173 -1.43 33.32 0.89
C PRO A 173 -2.79 33.68 1.50
N TRP A 174 -3.73 32.73 1.49
CA TRP A 174 -5.08 32.89 2.04
C TRP A 174 -5.20 32.32 3.45
N SER A 175 -4.09 31.81 4.01
CA SER A 175 -4.06 31.39 5.41
C SER A 175 -4.35 32.58 6.33
N PRO A 176 -5.01 32.36 7.49
CA PRO A 176 -5.31 33.45 8.43
C PRO A 176 -4.07 34.25 8.83
N LYS A 177 -2.92 33.59 8.97
CA LYS A 177 -1.64 34.23 9.27
C LYS A 177 -1.14 35.13 8.12
N ALA A 178 -1.19 34.65 6.88
CA ALA A 178 -0.78 35.44 5.72
C ALA A 178 -1.69 36.64 5.49
N LEU A 179 -3.01 36.48 5.66
CA LEU A 179 -3.98 37.57 5.59
C LEU A 179 -3.73 38.62 6.68
N TYR A 180 -3.46 38.19 7.91
CA TYR A 180 -3.09 39.07 9.01
C TYR A 180 -1.78 39.82 8.74
N GLN A 181 -0.76 39.13 8.24
CA GLN A 181 0.51 39.76 7.86
C GLN A 181 0.32 40.79 6.75
N ARG A 182 -0.51 40.49 5.74
CA ARG A 182 -0.87 41.44 4.68
C ARG A 182 -1.62 42.65 5.22
N LEU A 183 -2.54 42.46 6.18
CA LEU A 183 -3.23 43.56 6.85
C LEU A 183 -2.24 44.45 7.61
N ALA A 184 -1.34 43.85 8.40
CA ALA A 184 -0.30 44.59 9.12
C ALA A 184 0.62 45.37 8.17
N ALA A 185 1.05 44.75 7.07
CA ALA A 185 1.85 45.41 6.04
C ALA A 185 1.09 46.59 5.39
N SER A 186 -0.20 46.41 5.09
CA SER A 186 -1.03 47.49 4.53
C SER A 186 -1.25 48.66 5.49
N ILE A 187 -1.19 48.42 6.82
CA ILE A 187 -1.22 49.49 7.83
C ILE A 187 0.09 50.26 7.78
N SER A 188 1.24 49.58 7.81
CA SER A 188 2.54 50.25 7.72
C SER A 188 2.73 51.02 6.39
N GLU A 189 2.23 50.47 5.29
CA GLU A 189 2.24 51.16 3.99
C GLU A 189 1.35 52.41 4.04
N GLN A 190 0.15 52.32 4.62
CA GLN A 190 -0.74 53.47 4.77
C GLN A 190 -0.17 54.54 5.71
N GLU A 191 0.57 54.15 6.76
CA GLU A 191 1.29 55.09 7.65
C GLU A 191 2.35 55.86 6.86
N ALA A 192 3.14 55.15 6.04
CA ALA A 192 4.12 55.78 5.15
C ALA A 192 3.45 56.71 4.13
N VAL A 193 2.30 56.34 3.57
CA VAL A 193 1.51 57.21 2.66
C VAL A 193 1.01 58.45 3.39
N CYS A 194 0.50 58.33 4.61
CA CYS A 194 0.05 59.50 5.39
C CYS A 194 1.22 60.45 5.64
N HIS A 195 2.37 59.92 6.06
CA HIS A 195 3.60 60.70 6.25
C HIS A 195 4.05 61.38 4.96
N ALA A 196 4.06 60.66 3.83
CA ALA A 196 4.44 61.22 2.54
C ALA A 196 3.47 62.30 2.05
N VAL A 197 2.16 62.17 2.31
CA VAL A 197 1.18 63.21 2.00
C VAL A 197 1.39 64.45 2.88
N GLU A 198 1.74 64.26 4.15
CA GLU A 198 2.09 65.35 5.06
C GLU A 198 3.39 66.07 4.62
N GLU A 199 4.42 65.32 4.22
CA GLU A 199 5.69 65.85 3.71
C GLU A 199 5.55 66.52 2.34
N SER A 200 4.72 65.97 1.44
CA SER A 200 4.53 66.50 0.08
C SER A 200 4.08 67.96 0.05
N PHE A 201 3.33 68.40 1.06
CA PHE A 201 2.90 69.79 1.20
C PHE A 201 4.04 70.72 1.62
N LEU A 202 4.96 70.22 2.45
CA LEU A 202 6.15 70.96 2.87
C LEU A 202 7.16 71.07 1.72
N GLU A 203 7.31 70.02 0.92
CA GLU A 203 8.21 69.99 -0.25
C GLU A 203 7.72 70.88 -1.41
N GLU A 204 6.41 70.97 -1.65
CA GLU A 204 5.82 71.84 -2.70
C GLU A 204 6.10 73.34 -2.41
N GLU A 205 6.13 73.73 -1.13
CA GLU A 205 6.49 75.09 -0.68
C GLU A 205 7.99 75.40 -0.89
N HIS A 206 8.86 74.40 -0.91
CA HIS A 206 10.29 74.58 -1.20
C HIS A 206 10.61 74.74 -2.69
N HIS A 207 9.77 74.20 -3.58
CA HIS A 207 9.95 74.26 -5.03
C HIS A 207 9.20 75.41 -5.71
N HIS A 208 8.11 75.90 -5.11
CA HIS A 208 7.41 77.08 -5.57
C HIS A 208 7.71 78.26 -4.64
N HIS A 209 8.47 79.26 -5.13
CA HIS A 209 8.64 80.55 -4.44
C HIS A 209 7.33 81.38 -4.46
N GLY A 210 6.27 80.85 -3.84
CA GLY A 210 4.96 81.47 -3.72
C GLY A 210 4.09 80.68 -2.76
N ARG A 211 3.31 81.39 -1.92
CA ARG A 211 2.34 80.77 -1.00
C ARG A 211 1.40 79.83 -1.76
N ALA A 212 1.24 78.60 -1.26
CA ALA A 212 0.23 77.66 -1.76
C ALA A 212 -1.14 78.34 -1.86
N THR A 213 -1.87 78.08 -2.95
CA THR A 213 -3.20 78.65 -3.14
C THR A 213 -4.19 78.02 -2.16
N GLU A 214 -5.20 78.77 -1.73
CA GLU A 214 -6.23 78.29 -0.79
C GLU A 214 -6.92 76.99 -1.28
N LYS A 215 -7.02 76.82 -2.60
CA LYS A 215 -7.55 75.62 -3.24
C LYS A 215 -6.64 74.40 -3.06
N GLU A 216 -5.33 74.55 -3.24
CA GLU A 216 -4.34 73.48 -3.03
C GLU A 216 -4.32 73.03 -1.57
N VAL A 217 -4.40 73.97 -0.63
CA VAL A 217 -4.51 73.69 0.80
C VAL A 217 -5.79 72.91 1.10
N ALA A 218 -6.94 73.32 0.56
CA ALA A 218 -8.21 72.62 0.77
C ALA A 218 -8.19 71.19 0.19
N ASP A 219 -7.56 71.00 -0.97
CA ASP A 219 -7.42 69.69 -1.62
C ASP A 219 -6.44 68.78 -0.87
N TRP A 220 -5.33 69.34 -0.34
CA TRP A 220 -4.41 68.64 0.53
C TRP A 220 -5.07 68.20 1.85
N ILE A 221 -5.77 69.09 2.55
CA ILE A 221 -6.52 68.75 3.79
C ILE A 221 -7.53 67.63 3.52
N ARG A 222 -8.16 67.63 2.34
CA ARG A 222 -9.09 66.55 1.95
C ARG A 222 -8.35 65.22 1.78
N ARG A 223 -7.16 65.22 1.17
CA ARG A 223 -6.31 64.03 1.00
C ARG A 223 -5.79 63.50 2.34
N VAL A 224 -5.23 64.35 3.21
CA VAL A 224 -4.76 63.96 4.55
C VAL A 224 -5.88 63.30 5.36
N ARG A 225 -7.07 63.92 5.39
CA ARG A 225 -8.22 63.34 6.11
C ARG A 225 -8.68 62.02 5.51
N ALA A 226 -8.68 61.89 4.18
CA ALA A 226 -9.07 60.65 3.52
C ALA A 226 -8.08 59.51 3.80
N GLU A 227 -6.78 59.76 3.72
CA GLU A 227 -5.74 58.76 4.01
C GLU A 227 -5.67 58.41 5.52
N GLY A 228 -5.81 59.39 6.41
CA GLY A 228 -5.91 59.18 7.85
C GLY A 228 -7.15 58.37 8.26
N ALA A 229 -8.32 58.64 7.65
CA ALA A 229 -9.52 57.84 7.88
C ALA A 229 -9.33 56.36 7.44
N LYS A 230 -8.63 56.12 6.32
CA LYS A 230 -8.29 54.77 5.87
C LYS A 230 -7.32 54.06 6.81
N LEU A 231 -6.38 54.79 7.42
CA LEU A 231 -5.44 54.24 8.40
C LEU A 231 -6.18 53.77 9.67
N GLU A 232 -7.01 54.63 10.24
CA GLU A 232 -7.78 54.31 11.45
C GLU A 232 -8.74 53.14 11.22
N ALA A 233 -9.42 53.09 10.07
CA ALA A 233 -10.28 51.96 9.72
C ALA A 233 -9.51 50.63 9.66
N ARG A 234 -8.27 50.62 9.14
CA ARG A 234 -7.44 49.40 9.12
C ARG A 234 -6.91 49.01 10.50
N ARG A 235 -6.57 49.98 11.35
CA ARG A 235 -6.19 49.74 12.75
C ARG A 235 -7.33 49.13 13.55
N GLU A 236 -8.55 49.65 13.38
CA GLU A 236 -9.76 49.10 13.99
C GLU A 236 -10.05 47.68 13.49
N ALA A 237 -9.88 47.43 12.19
CA ALA A 237 -10.02 46.08 11.62
C ALA A 237 -8.99 45.10 12.20
N LYS A 238 -7.75 45.55 12.42
CA LYS A 238 -6.70 44.74 13.08
C LYS A 238 -7.04 44.48 14.56
N ALA A 239 -7.51 45.48 15.31
CA ALA A 239 -7.93 45.30 16.69
C ALA A 239 -9.09 44.29 16.81
N ARG A 240 -10.06 44.36 15.90
CA ARG A 240 -11.12 43.34 15.78
C ARG A 240 -10.59 41.95 15.46
N TRP A 241 -9.53 41.86 14.64
CA TRP A 241 -8.85 40.61 14.34
C TRP A 241 -8.15 40.02 15.56
N ASP A 242 -7.42 40.84 16.31
CA ASP A 242 -6.72 40.44 17.52
C ASP A 242 -7.69 39.96 18.62
N GLU A 243 -8.89 40.53 18.67
CA GLU A 243 -9.98 40.13 19.56
C GLU A 243 -10.79 38.92 19.05
N GLY A 244 -10.49 38.38 17.86
CA GLY A 244 -11.23 37.26 17.28
C GLY A 244 -12.64 37.62 16.76
N ARG A 245 -12.96 38.90 16.61
CA ARG A 245 -14.24 39.41 16.06
C ARG A 245 -14.26 39.49 14.53
N VAL A 246 -13.43 38.68 13.87
CA VAL A 246 -13.34 38.64 12.41
C VAL A 246 -14.23 37.53 11.86
N GLY A 247 -15.15 37.90 10.96
CA GLY A 247 -16.06 36.96 10.32
C GLY A 247 -17.51 37.01 10.82
N GLY A 248 -17.96 38.13 11.36
CA GLY A 248 -19.38 38.37 11.59
C GLY A 248 -20.13 38.63 10.28
N TRP A 249 -20.58 37.56 9.60
CA TRP A 249 -21.87 37.63 8.93
C TRP A 249 -22.90 37.24 9.98
N ARG A 250 -23.57 38.24 10.55
CA ARG A 250 -24.91 38.09 11.11
C ARG A 250 -25.89 38.66 10.12
#